data_AF-U5C3L8-F1
#
_entry.id   AF-U5C3L8-F1
#
_cell.length_a   1.000
_cell.length_b   1.000
_cell.length_c   1.000
_cell.angle_alpha   90.00
_cell.angle_beta   90.00
_cell.angle_gamma   90.00
#
_symmetry.space_group_name_H-M   'P 1'
#
loop_
_entity.id
_entity.type
_entity.pdbx_description
1 polymer ?
#
loop_
_entity_poly.entity_id
_entity_poly.type
_entity_poly.pdbx_seq_one_letter_code
_entity_poly.pdbx_strand_id
1 'polypeptide(L)'
;MNKFFISFAGILTSGIFAFSYLKEWVNFALLKKELVLKPSIESEYPYFHESEALYLSVTLISGLLFFTLFLFSVFFTVQKRWVWIYLCFVLTMLSIMAIMINGAIK
;
A
#
# COMPACT_ATOMS: atom_id res chain seq x y z
N MET A 1 -1.81 9.37 -24.32
CA MET A 1 -1.01 9.12 -23.10
C MET A 1 0.13 8.17 -23.45
N ASN A 2 1.38 8.49 -23.09
CA ASN A 2 2.54 7.68 -23.48
C ASN A 2 2.49 6.32 -22.75
N LYS A 3 2.61 5.20 -23.48
CA LYS A 3 2.60 3.83 -22.91
C LYS A 3 3.67 3.63 -21.85
N PHE A 4 4.81 4.30 -22.03
CA PHE A 4 5.88 4.37 -21.04
C PHE A 4 5.39 5.01 -19.73
N PHE A 5 4.66 6.12 -19.82
CA PHE A 5 4.18 6.86 -18.66
C PHE A 5 3.25 6.02 -17.77
N ILE A 6 2.29 5.29 -18.36
CA ILE A 6 1.35 4.44 -17.60
C ILE A 6 2.12 3.32 -16.88
N SER A 7 3.04 2.67 -17.58
CA SER A 7 3.84 1.58 -17.02
C SER A 7 4.73 2.09 -15.89
N PHE A 8 5.43 3.19 -16.12
CA PHE A 8 6.29 3.82 -15.13
C PHE A 8 5.49 4.27 -13.90
N ALA A 9 4.35 4.96 -14.10
CA ALA A 9 3.50 5.39 -13.01
C ALA A 9 2.95 4.20 -12.20
N GLY A 10 2.45 3.15 -12.87
CA GLY A 10 1.95 1.95 -12.21
C GLY A 10 3.01 1.24 -11.37
N ILE A 11 4.19 1.00 -11.94
CA ILE A 11 5.31 0.36 -11.24
C ILE A 11 5.80 1.25 -10.07
N LEU A 12 6.02 2.54 -10.31
CA LEU A 12 6.57 3.43 -9.30
C LEU A 12 5.60 3.61 -8.12
N THR A 13 4.32 3.87 -8.40
CA THR A 13 3.31 4.07 -7.36
C THR A 13 3.10 2.81 -6.53
N SER A 14 2.82 1.67 -7.16
CA SER A 14 2.67 0.40 -6.43
C SER A 14 3.95 0.01 -5.68
N GLY A 15 5.12 0.24 -6.25
CA GLY A 15 6.41 -0.04 -5.60
C GLY A 15 6.68 0.82 -4.37
N ILE A 16 6.42 2.13 -4.43
CA ILE A 16 6.58 3.05 -3.29
C ILE A 16 5.66 2.65 -2.15
N PHE A 17 4.38 2.39 -2.43
CA PHE A 17 3.42 1.99 -1.41
C PHE A 17 3.74 0.60 -0.83
N ALA A 18 4.09 -0.38 -1.67
CA ALA A 18 4.54 -1.69 -1.22
C ALA A 18 5.73 -1.58 -0.28
N PHE A 19 6.75 -0.81 -0.67
CA PHE A 19 7.93 -0.58 0.15
C PHE A 19 7.58 0.11 1.48
N SER A 20 6.75 1.16 1.45
CA SER A 20 6.36 1.90 2.66
C SER A 20 5.69 0.98 3.68
N TYR A 21 4.63 0.27 3.26
CA TYR A 21 3.86 -0.60 4.14
C TYR A 21 4.66 -1.82 4.62
N LEU A 22 5.40 -2.50 3.72
CA LEU A 22 6.18 -3.67 4.12
C LEU A 22 7.36 -3.28 5.03
N LYS A 23 8.04 -2.15 4.77
CA LYS A 23 9.10 -1.64 5.65
C LYS A 23 8.54 -1.33 7.03
N GLU A 24 7.39 -0.68 7.10
CA GLU A 24 6.72 -0.35 8.35
C GLU A 24 6.32 -1.61 9.12
N TRP A 25 5.71 -2.58 8.44
CA TRP A 25 5.39 -3.87 9.04
C TRP A 25 6.64 -4.59 9.56
N VAL A 26 7.72 -4.67 8.77
CA VAL A 26 8.99 -5.30 9.18
C VAL A 26 9.60 -4.61 10.41
N ASN A 27 9.58 -3.27 10.43
CA ASN A 27 10.10 -2.50 11.56
C ASN A 27 9.41 -2.83 12.88
N PHE A 28 8.10 -3.05 12.84
CA PHE A 28 7.32 -3.24 14.04
C PHE A 28 7.12 -4.71 14.40
N ALA A 29 6.76 -5.56 13.43
CA ALA A 29 6.53 -6.98 13.65
C ALA A 29 7.82 -7.78 13.86
N LEU A 30 8.90 -7.48 13.11
CA LEU A 30 10.14 -8.27 13.15
C LEU A 30 11.24 -7.60 13.97
N LEU A 31 11.45 -6.30 13.80
CA LEU A 31 12.50 -5.56 14.50
C LEU A 31 12.08 -5.05 15.88
N LYS A 32 10.82 -5.29 16.29
CA LYS A 32 10.26 -4.92 17.60
C LYS A 32 10.53 -3.46 17.99
N LYS A 33 10.48 -2.55 17.02
CA LYS A 33 10.55 -1.11 17.31
C LYS A 33 9.29 -0.70 18.07
N GLU A 34 9.43 0.28 18.97
CA GLU A 34 8.31 0.79 19.74
C GLU A 34 7.24 1.39 18.83
N LEU A 35 6.00 0.93 18.99
CA LEU A 35 4.85 1.34 18.20
C LEU A 35 4.00 2.32 19.03
N VAL A 36 4.06 3.60 18.69
CA VAL A 36 3.23 4.63 19.35
C VAL A 36 1.87 4.65 18.65
N LEU A 37 0.94 3.81 19.12
CA LEU A 37 -0.39 3.64 18.53
C LEU A 37 -1.35 4.78 18.86
N LYS A 38 -1.25 5.34 20.07
CA LYS A 38 -2.14 6.39 20.58
C LYS A 38 -1.35 7.47 21.33
N PRO A 39 -1.16 8.67 20.76
CA PRO A 39 -0.96 9.87 21.56
C PRO A 39 -2.19 10.10 22.44
N SER A 40 -2.01 10.71 23.62
CA SER A 40 -2.99 10.84 24.71
C SER A 40 -4.27 11.64 24.42
N ILE A 41 -4.62 11.89 23.15
CA ILE A 41 -5.75 12.70 22.71
C ILE A 41 -6.67 11.83 21.85
N GLU A 42 -7.72 11.27 22.47
CA GLU A 42 -8.48 10.10 22.03
C GLU A 42 -9.36 10.24 20.76
N SER A 43 -9.27 11.27 19.91
CA SER A 43 -10.27 11.47 18.82
C SER A 43 -9.76 11.75 17.40
N GLU A 44 -8.45 11.68 17.15
CA GLU A 44 -7.87 12.05 15.84
C GLU A 44 -7.25 10.88 15.06
N TYR A 45 -7.24 9.66 15.58
CA TYR A 45 -6.55 8.53 14.96
C TYR A 45 -7.51 7.58 14.23
N PRO A 46 -7.08 6.94 13.13
CA PRO A 46 -7.87 5.92 12.46
C PRO A 46 -8.17 4.72 13.37
N TYR A 47 -9.32 4.06 13.20
CA TYR A 47 -9.75 2.91 14.03
C TYR A 47 -8.68 1.81 14.13
N PHE A 48 -7.89 1.59 13.08
CA PHE A 48 -6.87 0.53 13.08
C PHE A 48 -5.66 0.84 13.97
N HIS A 49 -5.55 2.05 14.53
CA HIS A 49 -4.59 2.38 15.60
C HIS A 49 -5.07 1.97 17.00
N GLU A 50 -6.27 1.40 17.14
CA GLU A 50 -6.79 0.97 18.44
C GLU A 50 -5.96 -0.13 19.09
N SER A 51 -5.36 -1.02 18.29
CA SER A 51 -4.52 -2.11 18.78
C SER A 51 -3.36 -2.39 17.83
N GLU A 52 -2.26 -2.87 18.39
CA GLU A 52 -1.06 -3.23 17.62
C GLU A 52 -1.36 -4.32 16.60
N ALA A 53 -2.13 -5.33 16.99
CA ALA A 53 -2.51 -6.44 16.14
C ALA A 53 -3.30 -5.95 14.90
N LEU A 54 -4.24 -5.04 15.09
CA LEU A 54 -5.06 -4.50 14.01
C LEU A 54 -4.23 -3.62 13.08
N TYR A 55 -3.41 -2.73 13.64
CA TYR A 55 -2.49 -1.88 12.88
C TYR A 55 -1.54 -2.71 12.01
N LEU A 56 -0.87 -3.70 12.60
CA LEU A 56 0.06 -4.58 11.88
C LEU A 56 -0.65 -5.39 10.79
N SER A 57 -1.88 -5.86 11.05
CA SER A 57 -2.66 -6.61 10.06
C SER A 57 -3.02 -5.74 8.86
N VAL A 58 -3.52 -4.53 9.09
CA VAL A 58 -3.86 -3.56 8.03
C VAL A 58 -2.62 -3.21 7.22
N THR A 59 -1.52 -2.85 7.89
CA THR A 59 -0.24 -2.52 7.26
C THR A 59 0.28 -3.68 6.40
N LEU A 60 0.19 -4.92 6.88
CA LEU A 60 0.61 -6.10 6.12
C LEU A 60 -0.27 -6.33 4.88
N ILE A 61 -1.59 -6.28 5.05
CA ILE A 61 -2.55 -6.51 3.95
C ILE A 61 -2.34 -5.45 2.85
N SER A 62 -2.21 -4.18 3.23
CA SER A 62 -1.91 -3.10 2.29
C SER A 62 -0.56 -3.30 1.59
N GLY A 63 0.48 -3.68 2.34
CA GLY A 63 1.80 -3.97 1.80
C GLY A 63 1.79 -5.10 0.78
N LEU A 64 1.13 -6.22 1.09
CA LEU A 64 1.00 -7.37 0.19
C LEU A 64 0.15 -7.06 -1.05
N LEU A 65 -0.92 -6.28 -0.90
CA LEU A 65 -1.74 -5.82 -2.01
C LEU A 65 -0.92 -5.03 -3.03
N PHE A 66 -0.21 -3.99 -2.56
CA PHE A 66 0.64 -3.18 -3.44
C PHE A 66 1.83 -3.95 -3.99
N PHE A 67 2.42 -4.85 -3.20
CA PHE A 67 3.51 -5.69 -3.67
C PHE A 67 3.07 -6.61 -4.81
N THR A 68 1.87 -7.18 -4.71
CA THR A 68 1.27 -7.99 -5.79
C THR A 68 1.00 -7.16 -7.03
N LEU A 69 0.43 -5.95 -6.87
CA LEU A 69 0.21 -5.01 -7.98
C LEU A 69 1.53 -4.56 -8.63
N PHE A 70 2.59 -4.39 -7.84
CA PHE A 70 3.93 -4.07 -8.32
C PHE A 70 4.50 -5.23 -9.16
N LEU A 71 4.47 -6.46 -8.64
CA LEU A 71 4.94 -7.64 -9.38
C LEU A 71 4.18 -7.83 -10.69
N PHE A 72 2.85 -7.69 -10.69
CA PHE A 72 2.05 -7.77 -11.91
C PHE A 72 2.34 -6.62 -12.88
N SER A 73 2.51 -5.40 -12.39
CA SER A 73 2.89 -4.26 -13.22
C SER A 73 4.21 -4.52 -13.94
N VAL A 74 5.24 -4.96 -13.21
CA VAL A 74 6.55 -5.32 -13.79
C VAL A 74 6.42 -6.46 -14.79
N PHE A 75 5.73 -7.55 -14.42
CA PHE A 75 5.52 -8.71 -15.27
C PHE A 75 4.83 -8.35 -16.60
N PHE A 76 3.72 -7.61 -16.54
CA PHE A 76 2.98 -7.23 -17.74
C PHE A 76 3.70 -6.17 -18.58
N THR A 77 4.51 -5.30 -17.97
CA THR A 77 5.41 -4.40 -18.70
C THR A 77 6.45 -5.16 -19.51
N VAL A 78 7.11 -6.17 -18.92
CA VAL A 78 8.06 -7.04 -19.64
C VAL A 78 7.36 -7.78 -20.80
N GLN A 79 6.13 -8.26 -20.57
CA GLN A 79 5.31 -8.93 -21.59
C GLN A 79 4.65 -7.98 -22.60
N LYS A 80 4.85 -6.66 -22.47
CA LYS A 80 4.22 -5.61 -23.30
C LYS A 80 2.69 -5.73 -23.39
N ARG A 81 2.05 -6.21 -22.33
CA ARG A 81 0.60 -6.44 -22.22
C ARG A 81 -0.12 -5.17 -21.73
N TRP A 82 -0.25 -4.17 -22.61
CA TRP A 82 -0.70 -2.80 -22.26
C TRP A 82 -2.06 -2.70 -21.56
N VAL A 83 -3.04 -3.52 -21.94
CA VAL A 83 -4.36 -3.54 -21.29
C VAL A 83 -4.24 -3.94 -19.81
N TRP A 84 -3.39 -4.92 -19.53
CA TRP A 84 -3.16 -5.42 -18.17
C TRP A 84 -2.36 -4.43 -17.34
N ILE A 85 -1.39 -3.73 -17.94
CA ILE A 85 -0.66 -2.64 -17.27
C ILE A 85 -1.63 -1.52 -16.87
N TYR A 86 -2.54 -1.14 -17.77
CA TYR A 86 -3.56 -0.14 -17.47
C TYR A 86 -4.48 -0.60 -16.33
N LEU A 87 -4.89 -1.86 -16.32
CA LEU A 87 -5.67 -2.43 -15.22
C LEU A 87 -4.91 -2.38 -13.89
N CYS A 88 -3.63 -2.77 -13.86
CA CYS A 88 -2.79 -2.68 -12.66
C CYS A 88 -2.68 -1.24 -12.16
N PHE A 89 -2.55 -0.26 -13.06
CA PHE A 89 -2.53 1.16 -12.71
C PHE A 89 -3.87 1.60 -12.08
N VAL A 90 -5.01 1.25 -12.69
CA VAL A 90 -6.34 1.58 -12.15
C VAL A 90 -6.55 0.93 -10.78
N LEU A 91 -6.20 -0.35 -10.62
CA LEU A 91 -6.30 -1.07 -9.35
C LEU A 91 -5.40 -0.45 -8.28
N THR A 92 -4.22 0.03 -8.64
CA THR A 92 -3.34 0.76 -7.73
C THR A 92 -4.00 2.05 -7.25
N MET A 93 -4.60 2.83 -8.15
CA MET A 93 -5.32 4.06 -7.77
C MET A 93 -6.53 3.77 -6.87
N LEU A 94 -7.31 2.73 -7.19
CA LEU A 94 -8.44 2.30 -6.35
C LEU A 94 -7.98 1.82 -4.96
N SER A 95 -6.85 1.12 -4.89
CA SER A 95 -6.28 0.66 -3.61
C SER A 95 -5.80 1.83 -2.75
N ILE A 96 -5.17 2.84 -3.35
CA ILE A 96 -4.79 4.08 -2.65
C ILE A 96 -6.04 4.77 -2.10
N MET A 97 -7.10 4.89 -2.91
CA MET A 97 -8.36 5.49 -2.47
C MET A 97 -8.99 4.69 -1.31
N ALA A 98 -9.02 3.36 -1.40
CA ALA A 98 -9.54 2.50 -0.34
C ALA A 98 -8.78 2.69 0.98
N ILE A 99 -7.46 2.84 0.93
CA ILE A 99 -6.62 3.10 2.10
C ILE A 99 -6.87 4.50 2.68
N MET A 100 -7.03 5.52 1.84
CA MET A 100 -7.37 6.87 2.30
C MET A 100 -8.72 6.88 3.02
N ILE A 101 -9.71 6.15 2.48
CA ILE A 101 -11.02 5.97 3.12
C ILE A 101 -10.84 5.24 4.46
N ASN A 102 -10.09 4.13 4.47
CA ASN A 102 -9.82 3.36 5.68
C ASN A 102 -9.11 4.20 6.76
N GLY A 103 -8.21 5.10 6.37
CA GLY A 103 -7.53 6.07 7.23
C GLY A 103 -8.41 7.22 7.72
N ALA A 104 -9.55 7.47 7.08
CA ALA A 104 -10.50 8.49 7.51
C ALA A 104 -11.58 7.95 8.47
N ILE A 105 -11.70 6.62 8.59
CA ILE A 105 -12.62 5.98 9.53
C ILE A 105 -11.99 6.06 10.93
N LYS A 106 -12.69 6.73 11.83
CA LYS A 106 -12.33 6.89 13.25
C LYS A 106 -12.96 5.79 14.08
#